data_AF-A0A6J6EYL3-F1
#
_entry.id   AF-A0A6J6EYL3-F1
#
_cell.length_a   1.000
_cell.length_b   1.000
_cell.length_c   1.000
_cell.angle_alpha   90.00
_cell.angle_beta   90.00
_cell.angle_gamma   90.00
#
_symmetry.space_group_name_H-M   'P 1'
#
loop_
_entity.id
_entity.type
_entity.pdbx_description
1 polymer ?
#
loop_
_entity_poly.entity_id
_entity_poly.type
_entity_poly.pdbx_seq_one_letter_code
_entity_poly.pdbx_strand_id
1 'polypeptide(L)'
;MNRKSKATMRELISDAKPSPSQQKKSRIPSGIHDGVLTDRKGQTYTLSAQGITAEDALRFVNLGAQVVFDECGCGGTCGFVYATEDDVPALGKKKPVMKTHKGLTGELSVWQSEQGEKVLLATGPVEWI
;
A
#
# COMPACT_ATOMS: atom_id res chain seq x y z
N MET A 1 62.90 4.38 -10.39
CA MET A 1 61.79 3.49 -10.80
C MET A 1 60.89 3.26 -9.58
N ASN A 2 59.79 4.00 -9.46
CA ASN A 2 58.87 3.95 -8.31
C ASN A 2 57.79 2.87 -8.51
N ARG A 3 57.77 1.84 -7.65
CA ARG A 3 56.63 0.92 -7.53
C ARG A 3 55.67 1.48 -6.47
N LYS A 4 54.53 2.00 -6.91
CA LYS A 4 53.42 2.41 -6.05
C LYS A 4 52.79 1.18 -5.38
N SER A 5 52.64 1.25 -4.07
CA SER A 5 51.97 0.27 -3.20
C SER A 5 50.53 0.03 -3.62
N LYS A 6 50.13 -1.24 -3.77
CA LYS A 6 48.72 -1.63 -3.87
C LYS A 6 48.18 -1.75 -2.45
N ALA A 7 47.34 -0.80 -2.03
CA ALA A 7 46.52 -0.95 -0.83
C ALA A 7 45.61 -2.19 -1.01
N THR A 8 45.60 -3.06 0.00
CA THR A 8 44.81 -4.29 -0.02
C THR A 8 43.37 -4.01 0.37
N MET A 9 42.42 -4.73 -0.25
CA MET A 9 40.96 -4.66 -0.02
C MET A 9 40.52 -4.81 1.45
N ARG A 10 41.42 -5.26 2.35
CA ARG A 10 41.21 -5.35 3.80
C ARG A 10 41.31 -4.00 4.55
N GLU A 11 41.91 -2.96 3.97
CA GLU A 11 42.04 -1.65 4.62
C GLU A 11 40.83 -0.72 4.41
N LEU A 12 39.85 -1.10 3.59
CA LEU A 12 38.66 -0.26 3.30
C LEU A 12 37.45 -0.54 4.21
N ILE A 13 37.54 -1.45 5.18
CA ILE A 13 36.39 -1.88 6.00
C ILE A 13 36.44 -1.34 7.45
N SER A 14 37.49 -0.60 7.84
CA SER A 14 37.68 -0.22 9.25
C SER A 14 37.29 1.22 9.65
N ASP A 15 36.48 1.93 8.85
CA ASP A 15 36.05 3.30 9.18
C ASP A 15 34.53 3.56 9.10
N ALA A 16 33.73 2.51 9.22
CA ALA A 16 32.28 2.66 9.41
C ALA A 16 31.98 2.90 10.91
N LYS A 17 32.02 4.16 11.34
CA LYS A 17 31.43 4.60 12.61
C LYS A 17 29.96 4.10 12.68
N PRO A 18 29.50 3.52 13.79
CA PRO A 18 28.09 3.19 13.94
C PRO A 18 27.27 4.47 13.89
N SER A 19 26.45 4.59 12.85
CA SER A 19 25.49 5.68 12.66
C SER A 19 24.47 5.66 13.82
N PRO A 20 24.00 6.83 14.29
CA PRO A 20 23.20 6.92 15.50
C PRO A 20 21.87 6.18 15.33
N SER A 21 21.63 5.25 16.24
CA SER A 21 20.33 4.70 16.61
C SER A 21 19.31 4.61 15.46
N GLN A 22 19.34 3.49 14.72
CA GLN A 22 18.09 2.98 14.16
C GLN A 22 17.15 2.75 15.35
N GLN A 23 16.34 3.75 15.69
CA GLN A 23 15.08 3.52 16.36
C GLN A 23 14.43 2.37 15.59
N LYS A 24 14.18 1.24 16.26
CA LYS A 24 13.31 0.20 15.73
C LYS A 24 12.01 0.91 15.39
N LYS A 25 11.83 1.30 14.12
CA LYS A 25 10.54 1.73 13.60
C LYS A 25 9.62 0.57 13.94
N SER A 26 8.65 0.82 14.80
CA SER A 26 7.61 -0.17 15.09
C SER A 26 7.11 -0.68 13.75
N ARG A 27 7.33 -1.96 13.48
CA ARG A 27 6.78 -2.63 12.30
C ARG A 27 5.29 -2.75 12.57
N ILE A 28 4.54 -1.68 12.33
CA ILE A 28 3.11 -1.83 12.10
C ILE A 28 3.04 -2.12 10.60
N PRO A 29 2.91 -3.39 10.19
CA PRO A 29 2.77 -3.68 8.78
C PRO A 29 1.38 -3.18 8.39
N SER A 30 1.32 -2.14 7.56
CA SER A 30 0.11 -1.90 6.80
C SER A 30 -0.12 -3.12 5.92
N GLY A 31 -1.28 -3.76 6.00
CA GLY A 31 -1.49 -5.04 5.35
C GLY A 31 -2.77 -5.72 5.81
N ILE A 32 -3.10 -6.82 5.15
CA ILE A 32 -4.19 -7.72 5.54
C ILE A 32 -3.57 -8.92 6.24
N HIS A 33 -3.92 -9.12 7.51
CA HIS A 33 -3.48 -10.24 8.32
C HIS A 33 -4.69 -10.86 9.03
N ASP A 34 -4.88 -12.17 8.90
CA ASP A 34 -5.98 -12.92 9.52
C ASP A 34 -7.37 -12.29 9.27
N GLY A 35 -7.59 -11.75 8.06
CA GLY A 35 -8.85 -11.12 7.67
C GLY A 35 -9.07 -9.71 8.23
N VAL A 36 -8.04 -9.09 8.81
CA VAL A 36 -8.06 -7.71 9.32
C VAL A 36 -7.13 -6.85 8.50
N LEU A 37 -7.65 -5.75 7.95
CA LEU A 37 -6.85 -4.73 7.30
C LEU A 37 -6.33 -3.76 8.38
N THR A 38 -5.02 -3.55 8.41
CA THR A 38 -4.37 -2.54 9.26
C THR A 38 -3.76 -1.46 8.37
N ASP A 39 -4.02 -0.18 8.67
CA ASP A 39 -3.45 0.93 7.92
C ASP A 39 -2.07 1.37 8.45
N ARG A 40 -1.48 2.39 7.81
CA ARG A 40 -0.19 2.99 8.22
C ARG A 40 -0.20 3.66 9.61
N LYS A 41 -1.37 3.97 10.15
CA LYS A 41 -1.55 4.57 11.49
C LYS A 41 -1.83 3.49 12.55
N GLY A 42 -1.99 2.23 12.15
CA GLY A 42 -2.37 1.13 13.03
C GLY A 42 -3.88 1.02 13.26
N GLN A 43 -4.70 1.75 12.49
CA GLN A 43 -6.15 1.60 12.52
C GLN A 43 -6.53 0.29 11.85
N THR A 44 -7.41 -0.46 12.51
CA THR A 44 -7.91 -1.74 12.02
C THR A 44 -9.28 -1.58 11.37
N TYR A 45 -9.51 -2.38 10.33
CA TYR A 45 -10.76 -2.46 9.59
C TYR A 45 -11.13 -3.92 9.37
N THR A 46 -12.42 -4.22 9.38
CA THR A 46 -12.98 -5.52 9.02
C THR A 46 -13.62 -5.45 7.65
N LEU A 47 -13.60 -6.58 6.94
CA LEU A 47 -14.21 -6.67 5.61
C LEU A 47 -15.73 -6.49 5.73
N SER A 48 -16.25 -5.44 5.10
CA SER A 48 -17.67 -5.10 5.09
C SER A 48 -18.35 -5.64 3.83
N ALA A 49 -17.68 -5.53 2.67
CA ALA A 49 -18.17 -6.05 1.40
C ALA A 49 -17.00 -6.44 0.49
N GLN A 50 -17.18 -7.49 -0.30
CA GLN A 50 -16.20 -7.98 -1.27
C GLN A 50 -16.84 -8.10 -2.65
N GLY A 51 -16.05 -7.93 -3.72
CA GLY A 51 -16.54 -8.03 -5.09
C GLY A 51 -17.56 -6.96 -5.46
N ILE A 52 -17.38 -5.73 -4.95
CA ILE A 52 -18.33 -4.63 -5.22
C ILE A 52 -18.23 -4.12 -6.66
N THR A 53 -19.30 -3.51 -7.13
CA THR A 53 -19.37 -2.93 -8.48
C THR A 53 -18.57 -1.63 -8.61
N ALA A 54 -18.31 -1.21 -9.85
CA ALA A 54 -17.66 0.07 -10.11
C ALA A 54 -18.54 1.25 -9.66
N GLU A 55 -19.86 1.14 -9.81
CA GLU A 55 -20.85 2.11 -9.32
C GLU A 55 -20.81 2.23 -7.79
N ASP A 56 -20.76 1.11 -7.07
CA ASP A 56 -20.64 1.11 -5.62
C ASP A 56 -19.34 1.74 -5.15
N ALA A 57 -18.23 1.40 -5.80
CA ALA A 57 -16.93 1.97 -5.51
C ALA A 57 -16.94 3.49 -5.68
N LEU A 58 -17.46 3.99 -6.81
CA LEU A 58 -17.61 5.42 -7.05
C LEU A 58 -18.47 6.09 -5.96
N ARG A 59 -19.55 5.44 -5.54
CA ARG A 59 -20.39 5.92 -4.42
C ARG A 59 -19.58 6.01 -3.12
N PHE A 60 -18.78 5.00 -2.77
CA PHE A 60 -17.95 5.04 -1.56
C PHE A 60 -16.91 6.16 -1.61
N VAL A 61 -16.24 6.37 -2.75
CA VAL A 61 -15.31 7.50 -2.91
C VAL A 61 -16.03 8.83 -2.68
N ASN A 62 -17.22 9.02 -3.27
CA ASN A 62 -18.01 10.23 -3.10
C ASN A 62 -18.58 10.42 -1.68
N LEU A 63 -18.67 9.35 -0.89
CA LEU A 63 -19.02 9.40 0.54
C LEU A 63 -17.80 9.61 1.46
N GLY A 64 -16.61 9.82 0.88
CA GLY A 64 -15.38 10.09 1.63
C GLY A 64 -14.64 8.85 2.11
N ALA A 65 -14.86 7.68 1.49
CA ALA A 65 -14.04 6.51 1.77
C ALA A 65 -12.58 6.77 1.36
N GLN A 66 -11.63 6.36 2.20
CA GLN A 66 -10.21 6.37 1.86
C GLN A 66 -9.97 5.31 0.76
N VAL A 67 -9.34 5.72 -0.34
CA VAL A 67 -8.98 4.78 -1.42
C VAL A 67 -7.56 4.26 -1.21
N VAL A 68 -7.41 2.95 -1.32
CA VAL A 68 -6.16 2.21 -1.12
C VAL A 68 -5.95 1.24 -2.27
N PHE A 69 -4.72 1.13 -2.76
CA PHE A 69 -4.34 0.24 -3.86
C PHE A 69 -3.33 -0.80 -3.39
N ASP A 70 -3.64 -2.07 -3.69
CA ASP A 70 -2.77 -3.23 -3.58
C ASP A 70 -2.40 -3.72 -4.99
N GLU A 71 -1.46 -3.04 -5.64
CA GLU A 71 -1.14 -3.26 -7.06
C GLU A 71 -0.64 -4.70 -7.34
N CYS A 72 0.06 -5.31 -6.38
CA CYS A 72 0.54 -6.70 -6.47
C CYS A 72 -0.56 -7.73 -6.20
N GLY A 73 -1.66 -7.34 -5.55
CA GLY A 73 -2.67 -8.24 -5.01
C GLY A 73 -2.16 -9.14 -3.89
N CYS A 74 -1.13 -8.71 -3.16
CA CYS A 74 -0.40 -9.52 -2.19
C CYS A 74 -0.79 -9.23 -0.73
N GLY A 75 -1.96 -8.61 -0.53
CA GLY A 75 -2.51 -8.29 0.78
C GLY A 75 -1.68 -7.25 1.53
N GLY A 76 -0.98 -6.38 0.80
CA GLY A 76 -0.11 -5.36 1.39
C GLY A 76 1.29 -5.84 1.77
N THR A 77 1.67 -7.07 1.39
CA THR A 77 3.06 -7.57 1.60
C THR A 77 4.11 -6.66 0.96
N CYS A 78 3.82 -6.12 -0.23
CA CYS A 78 4.67 -5.14 -0.92
C CYS A 78 4.37 -3.68 -0.53
N GLY A 79 3.47 -3.47 0.44
CA GLY A 79 2.92 -2.17 0.80
C GLY A 79 1.67 -1.80 0.00
N PHE A 80 0.89 -0.89 0.56
CA PHE A 80 -0.24 -0.26 -0.12
C PHE A 80 0.10 1.14 -0.59
N VAL A 81 -0.53 1.56 -1.69
CA VAL A 81 -0.55 2.96 -2.12
C VAL A 81 -1.85 3.60 -1.64
N TYR A 82 -1.76 4.76 -1.00
CA TYR A 82 -2.93 5.48 -0.49
C TYR A 82 -3.21 6.67 -1.39
N ALA A 83 -4.46 6.82 -1.83
CA ALA A 83 -4.89 8.06 -2.47
C ALA A 83 -4.74 9.23 -1.49
N THR A 84 -4.18 10.32 -1.98
CA THR A 84 -4.08 11.57 -1.22
C THR A 84 -5.40 12.32 -1.23
N GLU A 85 -5.53 13.33 -0.38
CA GLU A 85 -6.71 14.22 -0.37
C GLU A 85 -6.92 14.90 -1.73
N ASP A 86 -5.83 15.18 -2.47
CA ASP A 86 -5.88 15.77 -3.81
C ASP A 86 -6.32 14.77 -4.89
N ASP A 87 -6.10 13.47 -4.69
CA ASP A 87 -6.50 12.42 -5.63
C ASP A 87 -8.00 12.10 -5.56
N VAL A 88 -8.59 12.15 -4.36
CA VAL A 88 -9.98 11.72 -4.11
C VAL A 88 -11.00 12.45 -5.00
N PRO A 89 -10.94 13.78 -5.21
CA PRO A 89 -11.86 14.46 -6.12
C PRO A 89 -11.77 13.99 -7.57
N ALA A 90 -10.59 13.55 -8.03
CA ALA A 90 -10.42 12.99 -9.37
C ALA A 90 -10.96 11.56 -9.45
N LEU A 91 -10.71 10.75 -8.41
CA LEU A 91 -11.23 9.39 -8.29
C LEU A 91 -12.76 9.36 -8.17
N GLY A 92 -13.37 10.36 -7.52
CA GLY A 92 -14.83 10.50 -7.38
C GLY A 92 -15.56 10.87 -8.66
N LYS A 93 -14.83 11.20 -9.73
CA LYS A 93 -15.38 11.54 -11.07
C LYS A 93 -15.20 10.44 -12.10
N LYS A 94 -14.39 9.42 -11.79
CA LYS A 94 -13.98 8.35 -12.71
C LYS A 94 -14.44 7.00 -12.18
N LYS A 95 -14.78 6.08 -13.07
CA LYS A 95 -15.21 4.74 -12.64
C LYS A 95 -14.00 3.81 -12.61
N PRO A 96 -13.84 2.99 -11.56
CA PRO A 96 -12.84 1.94 -11.60
C PRO A 96 -13.23 0.88 -12.62
N VAL A 97 -12.23 0.36 -13.32
CA VAL A 97 -12.34 -0.76 -14.25
C VAL A 97 -11.41 -1.87 -13.76
N MET A 98 -12.03 -2.98 -13.36
CA MET A 98 -11.31 -4.20 -13.01
C MET A 98 -10.84 -4.89 -14.30
N LYS A 99 -9.53 -5.04 -14.44
CA LYS A 99 -8.91 -5.71 -15.59
C LYS A 99 -8.42 -7.10 -15.20
N THR A 100 -8.04 -7.89 -16.19
CA THR A 100 -7.25 -9.10 -15.98
C THR A 100 -5.89 -8.92 -16.64
N HIS A 101 -4.80 -9.09 -15.88
CA HIS A 101 -3.44 -9.00 -16.38
C HIS A 101 -2.59 -10.13 -15.80
N LYS A 102 -1.92 -10.89 -16.68
CA LYS A 102 -1.10 -12.07 -16.32
C LYS A 102 -1.80 -13.06 -15.38
N GLY A 103 -3.11 -13.26 -15.58
CA GLY A 103 -3.91 -14.20 -14.77
C GLY A 103 -4.40 -13.66 -13.42
N LEU A 104 -4.04 -12.42 -13.05
CA LEU A 104 -4.60 -11.73 -11.90
C LEU A 104 -5.77 -10.85 -12.36
N THR A 105 -6.92 -10.99 -11.70
CA THR A 105 -8.10 -10.15 -11.95
C THR A 105 -8.22 -9.12 -10.84
N GLY A 106 -8.42 -7.87 -11.25
CA GLY A 106 -8.63 -6.76 -10.32
C GLY A 106 -9.91 -6.94 -9.52
N GLU A 107 -9.89 -6.52 -8.27
CA GLU A 107 -11.02 -6.65 -7.35
C GLU A 107 -11.20 -5.38 -6.51
N LEU A 108 -12.44 -5.10 -6.12
CA LEU A 108 -12.79 -4.02 -5.23
C LEU A 108 -13.44 -4.59 -3.97
N SER A 109 -13.00 -4.10 -2.81
CA SER A 109 -13.56 -4.47 -1.50
C SER A 109 -13.70 -3.23 -0.61
N VAL A 110 -14.64 -3.31 0.32
CA VAL A 110 -14.91 -2.26 1.31
C VAL A 110 -14.60 -2.81 2.69
N TRP A 111 -13.82 -2.04 3.41
CA TRP A 111 -13.40 -2.31 4.78
C TRP A 111 -13.91 -1.21 5.69
N GLN A 112 -14.30 -1.56 6.91
CA GLN A 112 -14.91 -0.62 7.84
C GLN A 112 -14.25 -0.71 9.22
N SER A 113 -13.94 0.43 9.83
CA SER A 113 -13.46 0.49 11.21
C SER A 113 -14.63 0.43 12.19
N GLU A 114 -14.36 0.15 13.47
CA GLU A 114 -15.38 0.18 14.51
C GLU A 114 -16.07 1.54 14.65
N GLN A 115 -15.38 2.62 14.26
CA GLN A 115 -15.88 4.00 14.30
C GLN A 115 -16.69 4.37 13.04
N GLY A 116 -16.80 3.47 12.06
CA GLY A 116 -17.58 3.66 10.85
C GLY A 116 -16.82 4.26 9.66
N GLU A 117 -15.51 4.51 9.81
CA GLU A 117 -14.67 4.93 8.68
C GLU A 117 -14.59 3.82 7.64
N LYS A 118 -14.55 4.19 6.36
CA LYS A 118 -14.51 3.22 5.25
C LYS A 118 -13.24 3.35 4.44
N VAL A 119 -12.69 2.19 4.10
CA VAL A 119 -11.62 2.04 3.12
C VAL A 119 -12.16 1.30 1.91
N LEU A 120 -11.98 1.89 0.73
CA LEU A 120 -12.14 1.22 -0.55
C LEU A 120 -10.77 0.67 -0.96
N LEU A 121 -10.62 -0.65 -0.95
CA LEU A 121 -9.40 -1.33 -1.36
C LEU A 121 -9.55 -1.85 -2.80
N ALA A 122 -8.64 -1.41 -3.67
CA ALA A 122 -8.47 -1.94 -5.02
C ALA A 122 -7.30 -2.91 -5.05
N THR A 123 -7.58 -4.18 -5.32
CA THR A 123 -6.60 -5.26 -5.33
C THR A 123 -6.29 -5.66 -6.75
N GLY A 124 -5.01 -5.73 -7.11
CA GLY A 124 -4.54 -6.12 -8.43
C GLY A 124 -4.79 -5.05 -9.52
N PRO A 125 -4.97 -5.46 -10.78
CA PRO A 125 -5.07 -4.54 -11.91
C PRO A 125 -6.43 -3.84 -11.97
N VAL A 126 -6.52 -2.67 -11.33
CA VAL A 126 -7.68 -1.78 -11.37
C VAL A 126 -7.25 -0.39 -11.84
N GLU A 127 -7.97 0.17 -12.80
CA GLU A 127 -7.70 1.52 -13.34
C GLU A 127 -8.89 2.45 -13.14
N TRP A 128 -8.63 3.72 -12.83
CA TRP A 128 -9.67 4.77 -12.80
C TRP A 128 -9.66 5.57 -14.09
N ILE A 129 -10.71 5.39 -14.89
CA ILE A 129 -10.87 6.06 -16.20
C ILE A 129 -12.14 6.91 -16.26
#